data_AF-A0A914Y274-F1
#
_entry.id   AF-A0A914Y274-F1
#
_cell.length_a   1.000
_cell.length_b   1.000
_cell.length_c   1.000
_cell.angle_alpha   90.00
_cell.angle_beta   90.00
_cell.angle_gamma   90.00
#
_symmetry.space_group_name_H-M   'P 1'
#
loop_
_entity.id
_entity.type
_entity.pdbx_description
1 polymer ?
#
loop_
_entity_poly.entity_id
_entity_poly.type
_entity_poly.pdbx_seq_one_letter_code
_entity_poly.pdbx_strand_id
1 'polypeptide(L)' 'MNIVEAISENAVVIVSSETGSGKTTQIPQFLYESGYTSKGHLIGITEPRRVAAISMSQRVGVELNDPSIVSYQV' A
#
# COMPACT_ATOMS: atom_id res chain seq x y z
N MET A 1 0.73 -19.30 -0.41
CA MET A 1 1.78 -18.26 -0.51
C MET A 1 1.14 -16.93 -0.21
N ASN A 2 1.51 -16.35 0.93
CA ASN A 2 1.01 -15.04 1.37
C ASN A 2 1.75 -13.93 0.56
N ILE A 3 1.10 -12.80 0.28
CA ILE A 3 1.73 -11.67 -0.42
C ILE A 3 2.98 -11.16 0.31
N VAL A 4 2.96 -11.15 1.65
CA VAL A 4 4.08 -10.68 2.48
C VAL A 4 5.26 -11.65 2.40
N GLU A 5 4.97 -12.95 2.40
CA GLU A 5 5.96 -14.02 2.25
C GLU A 5 6.64 -13.91 0.87
N ALA A 6 5.85 -13.76 -0.19
CA ALA A 6 6.37 -13.54 -1.55
C ALA A 6 7.30 -12.34 -1.64
N ILE A 7 6.94 -11.22 -1.01
CA ILE A 7 7.75 -9.99 -0.99
C ILE A 7 9.02 -10.16 -0.13
N SER A 8 8.96 -10.96 0.93
CA SER A 8 10.13 -11.22 1.77
C SER A 8 11.19 -12.11 1.08
N GLU A 9 10.75 -13.01 0.21
CA GLU A 9 11.62 -13.97 -0.49
C GLU A 9 12.13 -13.46 -1.84
N ASN A 10 11.49 -12.44 -2.41
CA ASN A 10 11.77 -11.95 -3.75
C ASN A 10 11.98 -10.44 -3.76
N ALA A 11 13.05 -9.98 -4.42
CA ALA A 11 13.30 -8.55 -4.60
C ALA A 11 12.20 -7.86 -5.43
N VAL A 12 11.50 -8.60 -6.29
CA VAL A 12 10.41 -8.10 -7.14
C VAL A 12 9.28 -9.13 -7.17
N VAL A 13 8.05 -8.68 -6.94
CA VAL A 13 6.83 -9.49 -7.02
C VAL A 13 5.84 -8.83 -7.96
N ILE A 14 5.30 -9.59 -8.91
CA ILE A 14 4.22 -9.15 -9.79
C ILE A 14 2.90 -9.64 -9.23
N VAL A 15 1.98 -8.71 -8.98
CA VAL A 15 0.65 -9.00 -8.42
C VAL A 15 -0.40 -8.70 -9.48
N SER A 16 -1.14 -9.72 -9.90
CA SER A 16 -2.22 -9.58 -10.87
C SER A 16 -3.55 -10.04 -10.26
N SER A 17 -4.58 -9.20 -10.38
CA SER A 17 -5.96 -9.56 -10.11
C SER A 17 -6.89 -8.52 -10.75
N GLU A 18 -8.19 -8.77 -10.74
CA GLU A 18 -9.19 -7.87 -11.33
C GLU A 18 -9.23 -6.48 -10.64
N THR A 19 -9.70 -5.47 -11.38
CA THR A 19 -9.95 -4.14 -10.80
C THR A 19 -11.07 -4.25 -9.76
N GLY A 20 -10.94 -3.55 -8.64
CA GLY A 20 -11.91 -3.63 -7.53
C GLY A 20 -11.62 -4.73 -6.51
N SER A 21 -10.61 -5.58 -6.72
CA SER A 21 -10.22 -6.62 -5.76
C SER A 21 -9.51 -6.08 -4.50
N GLY A 22 -9.38 -4.77 -4.33
CA GLY A 22 -8.73 -4.15 -3.17
C GLY A 22 -7.20 -4.11 -3.18
N LYS A 23 -6.50 -4.46 -4.27
CA LYS A 23 -5.02 -4.47 -4.30
C LYS A 23 -4.39 -3.18 -3.78
N THR A 24 -4.80 -2.05 -4.36
CA THR A 24 -4.22 -0.74 -4.08
C THR A 24 -4.48 -0.27 -2.64
N THR A 25 -5.57 -0.72 -2.01
CA THR A 25 -5.85 -0.36 -0.62
C THR A 25 -5.25 -1.34 0.38
N GLN A 26 -5.28 -2.65 0.09
CA GLN A 26 -4.93 -3.70 1.04
C GLN A 26 -3.43 -4.04 1.09
N ILE A 27 -2.74 -4.08 -0.05
CA ILE A 27 -1.30 -4.43 -0.07
C ILE A 27 -0.46 -3.47 0.79
N PRO A 28 -0.66 -2.14 0.73
CA PRO A 28 0.05 -1.22 1.61
C PRO A 28 -0.18 -1.48 3.10
N GLN A 29 -1.40 -1.87 3.48
CA GLN A 29 -1.76 -2.19 4.87
C GLN A 29 -1.02 -3.45 5.34
N PHE A 30 -1.00 -4.50 4.53
CA PHE A 30 -0.24 -5.72 4.86
C PHE A 30 1.25 -5.45 5.05
N LEU A 31 1.84 -4.58 4.20
CA LEU A 31 3.24 -4.19 4.33
C LEU A 31 3.48 -3.33 5.58
N TYR A 32 2.57 -2.40 5.88
CA TYR A 32 2.63 -1.58 7.08
C TYR A 32 2.58 -2.46 8.36
N GLU A 33 1.59 -3.35 8.44
CA GLU A 33 1.41 -4.29 9.57
C GLU A 33 2.57 -5.27 9.71
N SER A 34 3.21 -5.64 8.59
CA SER A 34 4.40 -6.50 8.58
C SER A 34 5.70 -5.76 8.93
N GLY A 35 5.61 -4.47 9.29
CA GLY A 35 6.73 -3.68 9.78
C GLY A 35 7.65 -3.13 8.69
N TYR A 36 7.22 -3.05 7.42
CA TYR A 36 8.05 -2.50 6.33
C TYR A 36 8.32 -1.00 6.48
N THR A 37 7.53 -0.29 7.30
CA THR A 37 7.77 1.12 7.67
C THR A 37 8.61 1.28 8.93
N SER A 38 9.06 0.18 9.54
CA SER A 38 9.95 0.23 10.70
C SER A 38 11.26 0.93 10.35
N LYS A 39 11.91 1.53 11.35
CA LYS A 39 13.20 2.24 11.21
C LYS A 39 13.15 3.47 10.30
N GLY A 40 11.97 4.07 10.12
CA GLY A 40 11.78 5.30 9.35
C GLY A 40 11.68 5.08 7.83
N HIS A 41 11.49 3.83 7.39
CA HIS A 41 11.19 3.55 5.98
C HIS A 41 9.75 3.92 5.62
N LEU A 42 9.50 4.18 4.34
CA LEU A 42 8.19 4.53 3.81
C LEU A 42 7.78 3.55 2.70
N ILE A 43 6.47 3.30 2.59
CA ILE A 43 5.88 2.55 1.48
C ILE A 43 5.44 3.56 0.41
N GLY A 44 6.05 3.48 -0.78
CA GLY A 44 5.67 4.29 -1.93
C GLY A 44 4.63 3.57 -2.80
N ILE A 45 3.52 4.25 -3.11
CA ILE A 45 2.48 3.75 -4.01
C ILE A 45 2.31 4.78 -5.13
N THR A 46 2.53 4.37 -6.36
CA THR A 46 2.38 5.23 -7.53
C THR A 46 1.05 4.97 -8.21
N GLU A 47 0.30 6.05 -8.48
CA GLU A 47 -0.95 6.00 -9.23
C GLU A 47 -0.82 6.82 -10.52
N PRO A 48 -1.33 6.35 -11.67
CA PRO A 48 -1.20 7.06 -12.95
C PRO A 48 -2.04 8.35 -13.01
N ARG A 49 -2.96 8.56 -12.06
CA ARG A 49 -3.85 9.71 -12.02
C ARG A 49 -3.77 10.39 -10.66
N ARG A 50 -3.63 11.71 -10.65
CA ARG A 50 -3.65 12.55 -9.44
C ARG A 50 -4.85 12.24 -8.53
N VAL A 51 -6.05 12.13 -9.11
CA VAL A 51 -7.28 11.85 -8.34
C VAL A 51 -7.23 10.46 -7.69
N ALA A 52 -6.60 9.47 -8.34
CA ALA A 52 -6.44 8.14 -7.77
C ALA A 52 -5.47 8.15 -6.58
N ALA A 53 -4.34 8.84 -6.68
CA ALA A 53 -3.39 9.00 -5.57
C ALA A 53 -4.04 9.62 -4.32
N ILE A 54 -4.79 10.72 -4.51
CA ILE A 54 -5.48 11.42 -3.43
C ILE A 54 -6.55 10.54 -2.79
N SER A 55 -7.43 9.95 -3.60
CA SER A 55 -8.54 9.12 -3.11
C SER A 55 -8.05 7.87 -2.39
N MET A 56 -7.00 7.23 -2.91
CA MET A 56 -6.40 6.05 -2.32
C MET A 56 -5.77 6.38 -0.96
N SER A 57 -4.98 7.44 -0.87
CA SER A 57 -4.35 7.89 0.38
C SER A 57 -5.39 8.16 1.48
N GLN A 58 -6.46 8.90 1.15
CA GLN A 58 -7.55 9.16 2.08
C GLN A 58 -8.25 7.87 2.54
N ARG A 59 -8.51 6.96 1.61
CA ARG A 59 -9.18 5.69 1.90
C ARG A 59 -8.34 4.79 2.81
N VAL A 60 -7.04 4.65 2.52
CA VAL A 60 -6.12 3.84 3.35
C VAL A 60 -5.98 4.45 4.75
N GLY A 61 -5.91 5.78 4.87
CA GLY A 61 -5.87 6.44 6.19
C GLY A 61 -7.11 6.17 7.04
N VAL A 62 -8.29 6.10 6.42
CA VAL A 62 -9.54 5.69 7.10
C VAL A 62 -9.52 4.21 7.47
N GLU A 63 -9.10 3.33 6.55
CA GLU A 63 -9.06 1.88 6.78
C GLU A 63 -8.07 1.49 7.89
N LEU A 64 -6.94 2.21 8.02
CA LEU A 64 -5.95 2.03 9.09
C LEU A 64 -6.35 2.70 10.42
N ASN A 65 -7.44 3.47 10.44
CA ASN A 65 -7.87 4.28 11.58
C ASN A 65 -6.78 5.24 12.12
N ASP A 66 -5.85 5.65 11.24
CA ASP A 66 -4.83 6.66 11.53
C ASP A 66 -4.50 7.43 10.24
N PRO A 67 -5.21 8.53 9.97
CA PRO A 67 -4.94 9.35 8.80
C PRO A 67 -3.60 10.09 8.85
N SER A 68 -2.94 10.16 10.01
CA SER A 68 -1.71 10.96 10.18
C SER A 68 -0.47 10.26 9.61
N ILE A 69 -0.52 8.94 9.46
CA ILE A 69 0.57 8.11 8.93
C ILE A 69 0.49 7.89 7.42
N VAL A 70 -0.54 8.42 6.75
CA VAL A 70 -0.75 8.29 5.30
C VAL A 70 -0.79 9.67 4.66
N SER A 71 -0.06 9.86 3.56
CA SER A 71 -0.03 11.11 2.81
C SER A 71 0.03 10.85 1.30
N TYR A 72 -0.10 11.91 0.49
CA TYR A 72 0.03 11.86 -0.96
C TYR A 72 0.88 13.03 -1.46
N GLN A 73 1.51 12.84 -2.62
CA GLN A 73 2.26 13.88 -3.35
C GLN A 73 1.90 13.78 -4.84
N VAL A 74 1.53 14.89 -5.47
CA VAL A 74 0.97 14.95 -6.84
C VAL A 74 1.33 16.23 -7.59
#